data_AF-A0A848LDM0-F1
#
_entry.id   AF-A0A848LDM0-F1
#
_cell.length_a   1.000
_cell.length_b   1.000
_cell.length_c   1.000
_cell.angle_alpha   90.00
_cell.angle_beta   90.00
_cell.angle_gamma   90.00
#
_symmetry.space_group_name_H-M   'P 1'
#
loop_
_entity.id
_entity.type
_entity.pdbx_description
1 polymer ?
#
loop_
_entity_poly.entity_id
_entity_poly.type
_entity_poly.pdbx_seq_one_letter_code
_entity_poly.pdbx_strand_id
1 'polypeptide(L)'
;MAEAAPAIAEEGDVATAPSEAQAAVDVFAGNEMSAAETEDITLRWPTQLIVLAGAEYSGKSTMLTAIYEHFGRGSFAGFDFAGSRSLIGFEKICHANRVASGGTRPTTERTIPSDEAGYYHLALRETFGKRRRRQVLFSALSGELYGWARDSREDCEKLTFLRRANAIVVLVDGEKLANLETRVNAYADAASLLDVLLDAQMVPPGCQVEFVFSKLDRIRAAGESALAFLKQTQEKLETKFRVRVPQLVFREIAARPGPSNEVEELANGLASAFATWVEPQSRANVDGGRGPQPPSDAREFSKFGWRRAEEGKRAKP
;
A
#
# COMPACT_ATOMS: atom_id res chain seq x y z
N MET A 1 -68.64 16.38 -41.81
CA MET A 1 -67.76 16.97 -40.78
C MET A 1 -68.41 16.74 -39.42
N ALA A 2 -67.58 16.46 -38.40
CA ALA A 2 -67.90 16.14 -37.00
C ALA A 2 -68.27 14.66 -36.69
N GLU A 3 -67.23 13.91 -36.27
CA GLU A 3 -67.05 13.31 -34.93
C GLU A 3 -68.21 12.54 -34.24
N ALA A 4 -67.97 11.27 -33.91
CA ALA A 4 -68.38 10.63 -32.65
C ALA A 4 -67.62 9.30 -32.45
N ALA A 5 -66.78 9.24 -31.41
CA ALA A 5 -66.06 8.06 -30.95
C ALA A 5 -66.96 7.13 -30.11
N PRO A 6 -66.69 5.80 -30.03
CA PRO A 6 -67.28 4.95 -29.01
C PRO A 6 -66.31 4.66 -27.85
N ALA A 7 -66.82 4.96 -26.65
CA ALA A 7 -66.79 4.18 -25.42
C ALA A 7 -65.56 3.31 -25.07
N ILE A 8 -64.73 3.89 -24.20
CA ILE A 8 -64.07 3.33 -23.00
C ILE A 8 -64.45 1.88 -22.65
N ALA A 9 -63.45 0.99 -22.67
CA ALA A 9 -63.46 -0.30 -21.98
C ALA A 9 -62.46 -0.23 -20.82
N GLU A 10 -62.90 -0.65 -19.64
CA GLU A 10 -62.22 -0.53 -18.35
C GLU A 10 -60.84 -1.21 -18.32
N GLU A 11 -59.85 -0.48 -17.81
CA GLU A 11 -58.55 -1.02 -17.41
C GLU A 11 -58.75 -1.92 -16.19
N GLY A 12 -58.53 -3.23 -16.39
CA GLY A 12 -58.36 -4.18 -15.31
C GLY A 12 -57.04 -3.92 -14.58
N ASP A 13 -57.15 -3.51 -13.31
CA ASP A 13 -56.08 -3.39 -12.34
C ASP A 13 -55.35 -4.74 -12.16
N VAL A 14 -54.22 -4.91 -12.85
CA VAL A 14 -53.30 -6.01 -12.57
C VAL A 14 -52.45 -5.58 -11.38
N ALA A 15 -52.93 -5.95 -10.19
CA ALA A 15 -52.20 -5.87 -8.94
C ALA A 15 -50.81 -6.52 -9.11
N THR A 16 -49.79 -5.69 -9.24
CA THR A 16 -48.40 -6.11 -9.25
C THR A 16 -48.00 -6.42 -7.81
N ALA A 17 -47.91 -7.71 -7.50
CA ALA A 17 -47.38 -8.18 -6.23
C ALA A 17 -45.95 -7.61 -6.03
N PRO A 18 -45.59 -7.12 -4.83
CA PRO A 18 -44.24 -6.66 -4.56
C PRO A 18 -43.29 -7.86 -4.70
N SER A 19 -42.45 -7.80 -5.73
CA SER A 19 -41.31 -8.71 -5.88
C SER A 19 -40.40 -8.52 -4.67
N GLU A 20 -40.34 -9.53 -3.81
CA GLU A 20 -39.35 -9.62 -2.75
C GLU A 20 -37.96 -9.54 -3.40
N ALA A 21 -37.34 -8.38 -3.30
CA ALA A 21 -35.95 -8.18 -3.69
C ALA A 21 -35.10 -9.11 -2.84
N GLN A 22 -34.78 -10.28 -3.38
CA GLN A 22 -33.78 -11.18 -2.80
C GLN A 22 -32.54 -10.35 -2.56
N ALA A 23 -32.15 -10.23 -1.28
CA ALA A 23 -30.96 -9.49 -0.89
C ALA A 23 -29.77 -10.06 -1.66
N ALA A 24 -29.34 -9.36 -2.71
CA ALA A 24 -28.24 -9.79 -3.54
C ALA A 24 -27.02 -9.90 -2.62
N VAL A 25 -26.50 -11.12 -2.49
CA VAL A 25 -25.25 -11.33 -1.77
C VAL A 25 -24.17 -10.70 -2.63
N ASP A 26 -23.65 -9.56 -2.19
CA ASP A 26 -22.51 -8.93 -2.82
C ASP A 26 -21.29 -9.84 -2.65
N VAL A 27 -20.83 -10.41 -3.76
CA VAL A 27 -19.67 -11.31 -3.79
C VAL A 27 -18.47 -10.46 -4.12
N PHE A 28 -17.44 -10.52 -3.28
CA PHE A 28 -16.19 -9.78 -3.50
C PHE A 28 -15.65 -10.02 -4.91
N ALA A 29 -15.53 -8.93 -5.68
CA ALA A 29 -15.06 -8.97 -7.06
C ALA A 29 -13.61 -9.46 -7.20
N GLY A 30 -12.87 -9.55 -6.09
CA GLY A 30 -11.49 -10.03 -6.05
C GLY A 30 -10.47 -9.04 -6.63
N ASN A 31 -10.90 -7.86 -7.09
CA ASN A 31 -10.04 -6.84 -7.68
C ASN A 31 -9.24 -6.06 -6.63
N GLU A 32 -8.46 -5.09 -7.08
CA GLU A 32 -7.96 -4.03 -6.19
C GLU A 32 -9.12 -3.41 -5.42
N MET A 33 -8.96 -3.28 -4.11
CA MET A 33 -10.03 -2.86 -3.21
C MET A 33 -9.99 -1.34 -3.02
N SER A 34 -11.15 -0.72 -3.01
CA SER A 34 -11.36 0.64 -2.53
C SER A 34 -11.26 0.72 -1.01
N ALA A 35 -11.13 1.94 -0.46
CA ALA A 35 -11.13 2.15 0.99
C ALA A 35 -12.37 1.54 1.67
N ALA A 36 -13.56 1.71 1.07
CA ALA A 36 -14.83 1.18 1.58
C ALA A 36 -14.83 -0.35 1.65
N GLU A 37 -14.32 -1.04 0.62
CA GLU A 37 -14.25 -2.50 0.62
C GLU A 37 -13.28 -3.05 1.68
N THR A 38 -12.27 -2.27 2.09
CA THR A 38 -11.37 -2.66 3.19
C THR A 38 -12.00 -2.55 4.57
N GLU A 39 -13.09 -1.80 4.73
CA GLU A 39 -13.73 -1.57 6.05
C GLU A 39 -14.14 -2.90 6.69
N ASP A 40 -14.75 -3.82 5.94
CA ASP A 40 -15.18 -5.11 6.49
C ASP A 40 -14.02 -5.95 7.05
N ILE A 41 -12.81 -5.83 6.48
CA ILE A 41 -11.62 -6.50 7.00
C ILE A 41 -11.14 -5.78 8.26
N THR A 42 -10.98 -4.46 8.18
CA THR A 42 -10.37 -3.64 9.22
C THR A 42 -11.23 -3.50 10.48
N LEU A 43 -12.55 -3.65 10.35
CA LEU A 43 -13.50 -3.71 11.47
C LEU A 43 -13.43 -5.05 12.21
N ARG A 44 -13.18 -6.15 11.50
CA ARG A 44 -13.21 -7.51 12.06
C ARG A 44 -11.86 -7.96 12.61
N TRP A 45 -10.75 -7.47 12.05
CA TRP A 45 -9.41 -7.92 12.41
C TRP A 45 -8.41 -6.77 12.55
N PRO A 46 -7.42 -6.89 13.45
CA PRO A 46 -6.24 -6.04 13.41
C PRO A 46 -5.51 -6.19 12.08
N THR A 47 -5.34 -5.08 11.37
CA THR A 47 -4.78 -5.07 10.02
C THR A 47 -3.58 -4.14 9.94
N GLN A 48 -2.45 -4.64 9.42
CA GLN A 48 -1.28 -3.83 9.10
C GLN A 48 -1.47 -3.17 7.74
N LEU A 49 -1.38 -1.84 7.67
CA LEU A 49 -1.36 -1.10 6.41
C LEU A 49 0.08 -0.72 6.05
N ILE A 50 0.54 -1.23 4.91
CA ILE A 50 1.88 -0.98 4.36
C ILE A 50 1.72 -0.14 3.11
N VAL A 51 2.32 1.05 3.11
CA VAL A 51 2.25 1.98 1.97
C VAL A 51 3.58 1.97 1.24
N LEU A 52 3.56 1.60 -0.04
CA LEU A 52 4.71 1.67 -0.94
C LEU A 52 4.68 3.02 -1.66
N ALA A 53 5.67 3.86 -1.40
CA ALA A 53 5.80 5.21 -1.92
C ALA A 53 7.11 5.36 -2.70
N GLY A 54 7.17 6.26 -3.68
CA GLY A 54 8.38 6.53 -4.46
C GLY A 54 8.06 6.87 -5.91
N ALA A 55 9.06 7.40 -6.61
CA ALA A 55 8.92 7.89 -7.97
C ALA A 55 8.39 6.81 -8.95
N GLU A 56 7.89 7.26 -10.10
CA GLU A 56 7.57 6.34 -11.19
C GLU A 56 8.77 5.45 -11.53
N TYR A 57 8.52 4.17 -11.81
CA TYR A 57 9.53 3.15 -12.09
C TYR A 57 10.48 2.77 -10.94
N SER A 58 10.24 3.26 -9.71
CA SER A 58 11.04 2.86 -8.54
C SER A 58 10.86 1.39 -8.12
N GLY A 59 9.92 0.65 -8.71
CA GLY A 59 9.72 -0.78 -8.45
C GLY A 59 8.61 -1.12 -7.44
N LYS A 60 7.71 -0.18 -7.10
CA LYS A 60 6.59 -0.39 -6.15
C LYS A 60 5.72 -1.59 -6.53
N SER A 61 5.19 -1.59 -7.76
CA SER A 61 4.35 -2.68 -8.26
C SER A 61 5.13 -3.98 -8.35
N THR A 62 6.40 -3.95 -8.77
CA THR A 62 7.26 -5.13 -8.82
C THR A 62 7.46 -5.75 -7.43
N MET A 63 7.67 -4.92 -6.40
CA MET A 63 7.78 -5.39 -5.01
C MET A 63 6.48 -6.05 -4.54
N LEU A 64 5.34 -5.42 -4.79
CA LEU A 64 4.03 -5.98 -4.47
C LEU A 64 3.79 -7.32 -5.18
N THR A 65 4.11 -7.42 -6.47
CA THR A 65 3.99 -8.67 -7.22
C THR A 65 4.95 -9.74 -6.74
N ALA A 66 6.19 -9.37 -6.37
CA ALA A 66 7.18 -10.33 -5.88
C ALA A 66 6.71 -10.97 -4.57
N ILE A 67 6.18 -10.18 -3.63
CA ILE A 67 5.59 -10.67 -2.39
C ILE A 67 4.51 -11.72 -2.68
N TYR A 68 3.58 -11.40 -3.59
CA TYR A 68 2.50 -12.31 -3.94
C TYR A 68 3.00 -13.58 -4.66
N GLU A 69 3.92 -13.44 -5.61
CA GLU A 69 4.53 -14.58 -6.31
C GLU A 69 5.28 -15.52 -5.35
N HIS A 70 5.92 -14.99 -4.31
CA HIS A 70 6.53 -15.81 -3.27
C HIS A 70 5.51 -16.67 -2.52
N PHE A 71 4.37 -16.10 -2.14
CA PHE A 71 3.28 -16.87 -1.53
C PHE A 71 2.66 -17.91 -2.47
N GLY A 72 2.71 -17.69 -3.78
CA GLY A 72 2.33 -18.69 -4.78
C GLY A 72 3.26 -19.92 -4.83
N ARG A 73 4.49 -19.81 -4.31
CA ARG A 73 5.48 -20.92 -4.25
C ARG A 73 5.49 -21.65 -2.91
N GLY A 74 4.84 -21.12 -1.88
CA GLY A 74 4.78 -21.72 -0.55
C GLY A 74 4.85 -20.68 0.57
N SER A 75 5.32 -21.10 1.74
CA SER A 75 5.53 -20.21 2.88
C SER A 75 6.60 -19.16 2.56
N PHE A 76 6.37 -17.92 2.98
CA PHE A 76 7.26 -16.80 2.75
C PHE A 76 7.45 -15.97 4.02
N ALA A 77 8.69 -15.62 4.34
CA ALA A 77 9.02 -14.77 5.49
C ALA A 77 8.45 -15.25 6.85
N GLY A 78 8.29 -16.57 7.02
CA GLY A 78 7.70 -17.16 8.24
C GLY A 78 6.18 -17.18 8.28
N PHE A 79 5.51 -16.91 7.16
CA PHE A 79 4.06 -16.91 7.04
C PHE A 79 3.59 -17.86 5.93
N ASP A 80 2.44 -18.48 6.18
CA ASP A 80 1.66 -19.22 5.19
C ASP A 80 0.54 -18.32 4.65
N PHE A 81 0.28 -18.41 3.35
CA PHE A 81 -0.88 -17.78 2.74
C PHE A 81 -2.17 -18.42 3.27
N ALA A 82 -3.12 -17.59 3.73
CA ALA A 82 -4.40 -18.02 4.30
C ALA A 82 -5.61 -17.43 3.57
N GLY A 83 -5.41 -16.67 2.50
CA GLY A 83 -6.46 -16.10 1.66
C GLY A 83 -6.20 -14.64 1.28
N SER A 84 -7.03 -14.10 0.41
CA SER A 84 -7.01 -12.69 0.03
C SER A 84 -8.37 -12.30 -0.53
N ARG A 85 -8.74 -11.02 -0.40
CA ARG A 85 -9.95 -10.45 -1.00
C ARG A 85 -9.68 -9.73 -2.32
N SER A 86 -8.41 -9.67 -2.72
CA SER A 86 -7.93 -8.95 -3.90
C SER A 86 -7.10 -9.87 -4.80
N LEU A 87 -7.38 -11.18 -4.82
CA LEU A 87 -6.62 -12.18 -5.59
C LEU A 87 -6.59 -11.87 -7.09
N ILE A 88 -7.73 -11.49 -7.67
CA ILE A 88 -7.82 -11.10 -9.09
C ILE A 88 -7.02 -9.82 -9.32
N GLY A 89 -7.03 -8.87 -8.37
CA GLY A 89 -6.21 -7.67 -8.40
C GLY A 89 -4.72 -8.02 -8.46
N PHE A 90 -4.26 -8.94 -7.61
CA PHE A 90 -2.89 -9.46 -7.63
C PHE A 90 -2.55 -10.13 -8.97
N GLU A 91 -3.41 -11.00 -9.50
CA GLU A 91 -3.14 -11.66 -10.78
C GLU A 91 -3.09 -10.69 -11.95
N LYS A 92 -3.91 -9.63 -11.95
CA LYS A 92 -3.86 -8.57 -12.96
C LYS A 92 -2.51 -7.86 -12.97
N ILE A 93 -2.03 -7.39 -11.81
CA ILE A 93 -0.73 -6.72 -11.73
C ILE A 93 0.42 -7.69 -12.00
N CYS A 94 0.32 -8.96 -11.59
CA CYS A 94 1.32 -9.96 -11.89
C CYS A 94 1.38 -10.31 -13.37
N HIS A 95 0.22 -10.46 -14.03
CA HIS A 95 0.14 -10.68 -15.48
C HIS A 95 0.80 -9.54 -16.24
N ALA A 96 0.41 -8.30 -15.93
CA ALA A 96 1.04 -7.08 -16.45
C ALA A 96 2.57 -7.10 -16.24
N ASN A 97 3.05 -7.44 -15.04
CA ASN A 97 4.48 -7.54 -14.72
C ASN A 97 5.19 -8.73 -15.41
N ARG A 98 4.47 -9.78 -15.81
CA ARG A 98 5.04 -10.93 -16.54
C ARG A 98 5.14 -10.62 -18.03
N VAL A 99 4.09 -10.06 -18.63
CA VAL A 99 4.08 -9.60 -20.03
C VAL A 99 5.17 -8.54 -20.24
N ALA A 100 5.27 -7.59 -19.31
CA ALA A 100 6.37 -6.65 -19.19
C ALA A 100 7.76 -7.31 -19.31
N SER A 101 7.99 -8.39 -18.55
CA SER A 101 9.27 -9.07 -18.48
C SER A 101 9.59 -9.97 -19.67
N GLY A 102 8.61 -10.25 -20.55
CA GLY A 102 8.83 -10.95 -21.83
C GLY A 102 9.33 -10.02 -22.95
N GLY A 103 9.27 -8.70 -22.76
CA GLY A 103 9.95 -7.72 -23.60
C GLY A 103 11.44 -7.63 -23.25
N THR A 104 12.28 -7.19 -24.19
CA THR A 104 13.73 -6.95 -23.96
C THR A 104 14.03 -5.93 -22.85
N ARG A 105 13.00 -5.28 -22.29
CA ARG A 105 13.01 -4.48 -21.06
C ARG A 105 11.71 -4.74 -20.26
N PRO A 106 11.76 -4.89 -18.92
CA PRO A 106 10.57 -4.99 -18.09
C PRO A 106 9.74 -3.69 -18.15
N THR A 107 8.64 -3.68 -18.90
CA THR A 107 7.69 -2.55 -18.96
C THR A 107 6.38 -2.91 -18.28
N THR A 108 6.26 -2.63 -16.98
CA THR A 108 5.10 -2.98 -16.16
C THR A 108 3.84 -2.24 -16.64
N GLU A 109 2.81 -2.95 -17.08
CA GLU A 109 1.47 -2.37 -17.22
C GLU A 109 1.00 -1.87 -15.84
N ARG A 110 0.62 -0.59 -15.81
CA ARG A 110 0.59 0.23 -14.60
C ARG A 110 -0.72 0.06 -13.84
N THR A 111 -0.68 0.38 -12.54
CA THR A 111 -1.87 0.70 -11.74
C THR A 111 -2.70 1.73 -12.51
N ILE A 112 -3.99 1.47 -12.71
CA ILE A 112 -4.89 2.40 -13.38
C ILE A 112 -4.81 3.73 -12.61
N PRO A 113 -4.52 4.86 -13.27
CA PRO A 113 -4.47 6.14 -12.61
C PRO A 113 -5.83 6.39 -11.92
N SER A 114 -5.77 6.67 -10.63
CA SER A 114 -6.94 6.85 -9.78
C SER A 114 -6.57 7.85 -8.69
N ASP A 115 -7.47 8.79 -8.49
CA ASP A 115 -7.48 9.76 -7.40
C ASP A 115 -7.70 9.11 -6.03
N GLU A 116 -8.00 7.81 -6.00
CA GLU A 116 -8.21 7.04 -4.79
C GLU A 116 -7.11 6.01 -4.57
N ALA A 117 -6.74 5.81 -3.30
CA ALA A 117 -5.82 4.75 -2.92
C ALA A 117 -6.46 3.39 -3.14
N GLY A 118 -5.85 2.57 -3.99
CA GLY A 118 -6.17 1.16 -4.12
C GLY A 118 -5.45 0.31 -3.07
N TYR A 119 -6.09 -0.79 -2.66
CA TYR A 119 -5.60 -1.69 -1.63
C TYR A 119 -5.55 -3.14 -2.10
N TYR A 120 -4.50 -3.84 -1.70
CA TYR A 120 -4.32 -5.27 -1.90
C TYR A 120 -4.27 -5.96 -0.56
N HIS A 121 -5.13 -6.97 -0.37
CA HIS A 121 -5.28 -7.67 0.88
C HIS A 121 -4.55 -9.02 0.88
N LEU A 122 -3.81 -9.32 1.94
CA LEU A 122 -3.32 -10.66 2.24
C LEU A 122 -3.76 -11.07 3.64
N ALA A 123 -4.39 -12.24 3.73
CA ALA A 123 -4.61 -12.95 4.97
C ALA A 123 -3.49 -13.98 5.14
N LEU A 124 -2.80 -13.92 6.26
CA LEU A 124 -1.60 -14.70 6.54
C LEU A 124 -1.75 -15.44 7.85
N ARG A 125 -0.99 -16.52 8.00
CA ARG A 125 -0.86 -17.27 9.25
C ARG A 125 0.60 -17.52 9.55
N GLU A 126 1.04 -17.29 10.77
CA GLU A 126 2.41 -17.66 11.18
C GLU A 126 2.65 -19.16 10.90
N THR A 127 3.75 -19.47 10.19
CA THR A 127 4.13 -20.85 9.85
C THR A 127 4.50 -21.62 11.12
N PHE A 128 5.20 -20.95 12.05
CA PHE A 128 5.68 -21.52 13.30
C PHE A 128 5.03 -20.85 14.52
N GLY A 129 5.12 -21.49 15.69
CA GLY A 129 4.63 -20.93 16.95
C GLY A 129 3.10 -20.96 17.08
N LYS A 130 2.49 -19.85 17.50
CA LYS A 130 1.06 -19.77 17.86
C LYS A 130 0.12 -19.77 16.64
N ARG A 131 0.67 -19.80 15.42
CA ARG A 131 -0.08 -19.80 14.15
C ARG A 131 -1.14 -18.70 14.10
N ARG A 132 -0.79 -17.51 14.60
CA ARG A 132 -1.73 -16.39 14.65
C ARG A 132 -2.05 -15.92 13.25
N ARG A 133 -3.29 -15.48 13.06
CA ARG A 133 -3.71 -14.82 11.82
C ARG A 133 -3.22 -13.37 11.80
N ARG A 134 -2.85 -12.89 10.61
CA ARG A 134 -2.45 -11.51 10.33
C ARG A 134 -3.20 -11.04 9.09
N GLN A 135 -3.83 -9.89 9.16
CA GLN A 135 -4.35 -9.21 7.98
C GLN A 135 -3.38 -8.11 7.56
N VAL A 136 -3.06 -8.06 6.29
CA VAL A 136 -2.15 -7.08 5.71
C VAL A 136 -2.84 -6.42 4.53
N LEU A 137 -2.80 -5.10 4.48
CA LEU A 137 -3.19 -4.28 3.34
C LEU A 137 -1.96 -3.60 2.78
N PHE A 138 -1.74 -3.74 1.49
CA PHE A 138 -0.76 -2.96 0.73
C PHE A 138 -1.48 -1.87 -0.03
N SER A 139 -0.92 -0.67 -0.03
CA SER A 139 -1.29 0.37 -0.98
C SER A 139 -0.02 0.87 -1.65
N ALA A 140 -0.01 0.96 -2.98
CA ALA A 140 1.09 1.56 -3.72
C ALA A 140 0.64 2.93 -4.21
N LEU A 141 1.36 3.99 -3.84
CA LEU A 141 1.08 5.32 -4.36
C LEU A 141 1.23 5.28 -5.88
N SER A 142 0.15 5.55 -6.61
CA SER A 142 0.18 5.71 -8.06
C SER A 142 1.07 6.91 -8.44
N GLY A 143 1.44 7.04 -9.71
CA GLY A 143 2.20 8.21 -10.17
C GLY A 143 1.50 9.54 -9.88
N GLU A 144 0.16 9.55 -9.93
CA GLU A 144 -0.68 10.71 -9.64
C GLU A 144 -0.70 11.03 -8.14
N LEU A 145 -0.95 10.02 -7.28
CA LEU A 145 -0.91 10.21 -5.82
C LEU A 145 0.50 10.58 -5.34
N TYR A 146 1.54 10.12 -6.03
CA TYR A 146 2.92 10.56 -5.79
C TYR A 146 3.13 12.02 -6.19
N GLY A 147 2.55 12.45 -7.33
CA GLY A 147 2.50 13.87 -7.72
C GLY A 147 1.85 14.72 -6.63
N TRP A 148 0.66 14.33 -6.16
CA TRP A 148 -0.03 15.03 -5.07
C TRP A 148 0.79 15.08 -3.78
N ALA A 149 1.43 13.96 -3.42
CA ALA A 149 2.31 13.91 -2.25
C ALA A 149 3.55 14.79 -2.38
N ARG A 150 3.95 15.22 -3.58
CA ARG A 150 5.17 15.98 -3.83
C ARG A 150 4.91 17.46 -4.16
N ASP A 151 3.84 17.74 -4.90
CA ASP A 151 3.65 19.03 -5.57
C ASP A 151 3.12 20.10 -4.61
N SER A 152 2.30 19.73 -3.63
CA SER A 152 1.85 20.66 -2.58
C SER A 152 1.55 19.95 -1.26
N ARG A 153 1.73 20.69 -0.16
CA ARG A 153 1.32 20.22 1.18
C ARG A 153 -0.19 19.96 1.24
N GLU A 154 -1.00 20.81 0.61
CA GLU A 154 -2.46 20.72 0.62
C GLU A 154 -2.96 19.44 -0.07
N ASP A 155 -2.35 19.06 -1.19
CA ASP A 155 -2.68 17.82 -1.90
C ASP A 155 -2.19 16.59 -1.12
N CYS A 156 -1.04 16.68 -0.48
CA CYS A 156 -0.55 15.65 0.44
C CYS A 156 -1.52 15.43 1.61
N GLU A 157 -2.13 16.49 2.15
CA GLU A 157 -3.09 16.42 3.26
C GLU A 157 -4.39 15.67 2.89
N LYS A 158 -4.72 15.57 1.60
CA LYS A 158 -5.84 14.76 1.10
C LYS A 158 -5.59 13.25 1.20
N LEU A 159 -4.32 12.83 1.29
CA LEU A 159 -3.91 11.42 1.40
C LEU A 159 -4.09 10.87 2.83
N THR A 160 -5.29 11.04 3.38
CA THR A 160 -5.59 10.77 4.80
C THR A 160 -5.35 9.33 5.25
N PHE A 161 -5.33 8.36 4.32
CA PHE A 161 -5.00 6.96 4.62
C PHE A 161 -3.55 6.77 5.11
N LEU A 162 -2.63 7.67 4.73
CA LEU A 162 -1.24 7.64 5.21
C LEU A 162 -1.16 7.76 6.73
N ARG A 163 -2.09 8.49 7.36
CA ARG A 163 -2.19 8.62 8.82
C ARG A 163 -2.56 7.31 9.53
N ARG A 164 -2.96 6.27 8.78
CA ARG A 164 -3.21 4.93 9.31
C ARG A 164 -2.05 3.96 9.06
N ALA A 165 -1.09 4.32 8.21
CA ALA A 165 0.00 3.43 7.82
C ALA A 165 0.76 2.92 9.04
N ASN A 166 0.99 1.61 9.07
CA ASN A 166 1.88 0.97 10.04
C ASN A 166 3.32 1.02 9.55
N ALA A 167 3.51 0.91 8.24
CA ALA A 167 4.79 1.11 7.58
C ALA A 167 4.61 1.98 6.33
N ILE A 168 5.50 2.97 6.17
CA ILE A 168 5.66 3.73 4.93
C ILE A 168 7.02 3.35 4.35
N VAL A 169 7.00 2.68 3.19
CA VAL A 169 8.17 2.19 2.49
C VAL A 169 8.46 3.13 1.33
N VAL A 170 9.49 3.96 1.46
CA VAL A 170 9.94 4.91 0.44
C VAL A 170 11.00 4.24 -0.44
N LEU A 171 10.64 3.92 -1.68
CA LEU A 171 11.53 3.29 -2.65
C LEU A 171 12.45 4.31 -3.32
N VAL A 172 13.75 4.08 -3.18
CA VAL A 172 14.82 4.77 -3.91
C VAL A 172 15.15 3.92 -5.15
N ASP A 173 15.01 4.49 -6.35
CA ASP A 173 15.26 3.77 -7.60
C ASP A 173 16.77 3.49 -7.78
N GLY A 174 17.17 2.24 -7.57
CA GLY A 174 18.56 1.83 -7.71
C GLY A 174 19.15 1.95 -9.10
N GLU A 175 18.32 1.87 -10.15
CA GLU A 175 18.80 2.03 -11.52
C GLU A 175 19.20 3.49 -11.80
N LYS A 176 18.41 4.45 -11.30
CA LYS A 176 18.78 5.87 -11.31
C LYS A 176 19.99 6.12 -10.43
N LEU A 177 20.04 5.51 -9.24
CA LEU A 177 21.15 5.66 -8.30
C LEU A 177 22.49 5.15 -8.87
N ALA A 178 22.44 4.08 -9.67
CA ALA A 178 23.59 3.51 -10.36
C ALA A 178 24.12 4.40 -11.51
N ASN A 179 23.31 5.32 -12.03
CA ASN A 179 23.68 6.17 -13.15
C ASN A 179 24.17 7.55 -12.68
N LEU A 180 25.38 7.94 -13.08
CA LEU A 180 26.04 9.18 -12.65
C LEU A 180 25.20 10.45 -12.91
N GLU A 181 24.39 10.47 -13.96
CA GLU A 181 23.57 11.61 -14.37
C GLU A 181 22.27 11.72 -13.56
N THR A 182 21.69 10.59 -13.14
CA THR A 182 20.37 10.56 -12.50
C THR A 182 20.40 10.23 -11.00
N ARG A 183 21.56 9.83 -10.46
CA ARG A 183 21.71 9.44 -9.05
C ARG A 183 21.37 10.52 -8.04
N VAL A 184 21.62 11.80 -8.39
CA VAL A 184 21.24 12.93 -7.53
C VAL A 184 19.71 13.08 -7.48
N ASN A 185 19.04 12.86 -8.61
CA ASN A 185 17.58 12.88 -8.68
C ASN A 185 16.96 11.74 -7.89
N ALA A 186 17.55 10.53 -7.91
CA ALA A 186 17.08 9.40 -7.11
C ALA A 186 17.06 9.72 -5.61
N TYR A 187 18.11 10.37 -5.10
CA TYR A 187 18.15 10.87 -3.72
C TYR A 187 17.12 11.97 -3.48
N ALA A 188 17.07 12.97 -4.37
CA ALA A 188 16.18 14.12 -4.21
C ALA A 188 14.70 13.72 -4.22
N ASP A 189 14.30 12.80 -5.09
CA ASP A 189 12.94 12.25 -5.17
C ASP A 189 12.52 11.62 -3.84
N ALA A 190 13.37 10.73 -3.30
CA ALA A 190 13.06 10.02 -2.06
C ALA A 190 13.08 10.93 -0.83
N ALA A 191 14.06 11.84 -0.75
CA ALA A 191 14.17 12.79 0.35
C ALA A 191 13.01 13.79 0.35
N SER A 192 12.69 14.37 -0.82
CA SER A 192 11.60 15.33 -0.97
C SER A 192 10.25 14.72 -0.59
N LEU A 193 9.99 13.49 -1.04
CA LEU A 193 8.76 12.79 -0.66
C LEU A 193 8.61 12.68 0.87
N LEU A 194 9.64 12.21 1.57
CA LEU A 194 9.55 12.07 3.03
C LEU A 194 9.48 13.43 3.74
N ASP A 195 10.16 14.46 3.24
CA ASP A 195 10.00 15.82 3.78
C ASP A 195 8.54 16.27 3.71
N VAL A 196 7.90 16.17 2.55
CA VAL A 196 6.50 16.60 2.39
C VAL A 196 5.57 15.78 3.27
N LEU A 197 5.76 14.45 3.35
CA LEU A 197 4.97 13.60 4.26
C LEU A 197 5.10 14.02 5.73
N LEU A 198 6.30 14.40 6.17
CA LEU A 198 6.54 14.84 7.54
C LEU A 198 5.99 16.25 7.79
N ASP A 199 6.16 17.16 6.84
CA ASP A 199 5.70 18.55 6.93
C ASP A 199 4.16 18.63 6.91
N ALA A 200 3.52 17.77 6.13
CA ALA A 200 2.07 17.59 6.10
C ALA A 200 1.53 16.77 7.30
N GLN A 201 2.40 16.26 8.18
CA GLN A 201 2.03 15.40 9.32
C GLN A 201 1.26 14.13 8.90
N MET A 202 1.65 13.54 7.76
CA MET A 202 1.07 12.31 7.22
C MET A 202 1.71 11.04 7.75
N VAL A 203 2.87 11.14 8.44
CA VAL A 203 3.52 10.00 9.11
C VAL A 203 2.99 9.89 10.55
N PRO A 204 2.20 8.86 10.88
CA PRO A 204 1.61 8.77 12.21
C PRO A 204 2.65 8.34 13.28
N PRO A 205 2.41 8.67 14.57
CA PRO A 205 3.26 8.20 15.66
C PRO A 205 3.35 6.67 15.70
N GLY A 206 4.56 6.14 15.79
CA GLY A 206 4.80 4.68 15.77
C GLY A 206 4.71 4.04 14.38
N CYS A 207 4.57 4.83 13.31
CA CYS A 207 4.80 4.34 11.96
C CYS A 207 6.28 4.01 11.78
N GLN A 208 6.56 2.82 11.27
CA GLN A 208 7.88 2.51 10.74
C GLN A 208 8.04 3.21 9.38
N VAL A 209 9.12 3.95 9.20
CA VAL A 209 9.47 4.49 7.89
C VAL A 209 10.69 3.76 7.40
N GLU A 210 10.63 3.27 6.17
CA GLU A 210 11.68 2.46 5.61
C GLU A 210 12.10 2.99 4.25
N PHE A 211 13.38 3.32 4.09
CA PHE A 211 13.95 3.55 2.76
C PHE A 211 14.38 2.21 2.18
N VAL A 212 13.85 1.88 1.00
CA VAL A 212 14.26 0.69 0.25
C VAL A 212 14.99 1.11 -1.01
N PHE A 213 16.28 0.82 -1.07
CA PHE A 213 17.07 0.87 -2.29
C PHE A 213 16.67 -0.31 -3.18
N SER A 214 15.78 -0.05 -4.14
CA SER A 214 15.25 -1.07 -5.04
C SER A 214 16.25 -1.40 -6.14
N LYS A 215 16.01 -2.48 -6.89
CA LYS A 215 16.84 -2.90 -8.03
C LYS A 215 18.34 -3.05 -7.66
N LEU A 216 18.61 -3.64 -6.49
CA LEU A 216 19.98 -3.83 -5.99
C LEU A 216 20.89 -4.56 -6.99
N ASP A 217 20.31 -5.46 -7.80
CA ASP A 217 20.99 -6.14 -8.90
C ASP A 217 21.63 -5.15 -9.90
N ARG A 218 20.95 -4.04 -10.19
CA ARG A 218 21.45 -2.99 -11.09
C ARG A 218 22.55 -2.16 -10.46
N ILE A 219 22.46 -1.89 -9.16
CA ILE A 219 23.48 -1.15 -8.41
C ILE A 219 24.77 -1.98 -8.36
N ARG A 220 24.67 -3.27 -8.00
CA ARG A 220 25.83 -4.19 -7.99
C ARG A 220 26.46 -4.32 -9.37
N ALA A 221 25.64 -4.48 -10.42
CA ALA A 221 26.13 -4.58 -11.80
C ALA A 221 26.87 -3.31 -12.29
N ALA A 222 26.54 -2.14 -11.74
CA ALA A 222 27.23 -0.88 -12.06
C ALA A 222 28.58 -0.72 -11.31
N GLY A 223 28.87 -1.58 -10.34
CA GLY A 223 30.16 -1.67 -9.66
C GLY A 223 30.33 -0.80 -8.41
N GLU A 224 31.55 -0.79 -7.87
CA GLU A 224 31.91 -0.19 -6.56
C GLU A 224 31.53 1.30 -6.42
N SER A 225 31.61 2.07 -7.51
CA SER A 225 31.23 3.50 -7.49
C SER A 225 29.74 3.68 -7.14
N ALA A 226 28.87 2.83 -7.69
CA ALA A 226 27.43 2.88 -7.40
C ALA A 226 27.14 2.43 -5.95
N LEU A 227 27.85 1.40 -5.46
CA LEU A 227 27.73 0.93 -4.07
C LEU A 227 28.22 1.99 -3.06
N ALA A 228 29.32 2.68 -3.36
CA ALA A 228 29.81 3.79 -2.54
C ALA A 228 28.80 4.94 -2.51
N PHE A 229 28.17 5.25 -3.65
CA PHE A 229 27.13 6.27 -3.71
C PHE A 229 25.85 5.85 -2.96
N LEU A 230 25.47 4.57 -2.98
CA LEU A 230 24.37 4.03 -2.18
C LEU A 230 24.63 4.30 -0.69
N LYS A 231 25.82 3.92 -0.18
CA LYS A 231 26.19 4.13 1.22
C LYS A 231 26.16 5.61 1.59
N GLN A 232 26.71 6.48 0.74
CA GLN A 232 26.65 7.92 0.96
C GLN A 232 25.20 8.44 0.98
N THR A 233 24.33 7.90 0.11
CA THR A 233 22.92 8.27 0.05
C THR A 233 22.18 7.84 1.32
N GLN A 234 22.45 6.63 1.81
CA GLN A 234 21.92 6.14 3.08
C GLN A 234 22.34 7.03 4.25
N GLU A 235 23.63 7.36 4.37
CA GLU A 235 24.15 8.24 5.43
C GLU A 235 23.50 9.63 5.40
N LYS A 236 23.32 10.20 4.20
CA LYS A 236 22.64 11.49 4.02
C LYS A 236 21.18 11.45 4.48
N LEU A 237 20.44 10.41 4.07
CA LEU A 237 19.05 10.22 4.47
C LEU A 237 18.93 9.96 5.98
N GLU A 238 19.83 9.16 6.55
CA GLU A 238 19.86 8.89 7.98
C GLU A 238 20.10 10.17 8.78
N THR A 239 21.14 10.92 8.42
CA THR A 239 21.48 12.20 9.06
C THR A 239 20.31 13.19 9.01
N LYS A 240 19.61 13.23 7.87
CA LYS A 240 18.49 14.16 7.65
C LYS A 240 17.23 13.79 8.45
N PHE A 241 16.87 12.50 8.49
CA PHE A 241 15.54 12.08 8.96
C PHE A 241 15.50 11.41 10.32
N ARG A 242 16.62 10.86 10.82
CA ARG A 242 16.64 10.08 12.08
C ARG A 242 16.12 10.85 13.29
N VAL A 243 16.33 12.17 13.35
CA VAL A 243 15.81 13.02 14.43
C VAL A 243 14.28 13.14 14.39
N ARG A 244 13.69 13.24 13.18
CA ARG A 244 12.24 13.39 12.98
C ARG A 244 11.50 12.05 12.96
N VAL A 245 12.21 10.97 12.65
CA VAL A 245 11.67 9.63 12.42
C VAL A 245 12.43 8.61 13.26
N PRO A 246 11.95 8.32 14.49
CA PRO A 246 12.65 7.42 15.40
C PRO A 246 12.75 5.98 14.88
N GLN A 247 11.73 5.51 14.17
CA GLN A 247 11.69 4.17 13.57
C GLN A 247 12.09 4.20 12.08
N LEU A 248 13.27 4.76 11.80
CA LEU A 248 13.83 4.83 10.46
C LEU A 248 14.70 3.59 10.17
N VAL A 249 14.32 2.85 9.13
CA VAL A 249 14.99 1.62 8.66
C VAL A 249 15.49 1.81 7.22
N PHE A 250 16.60 1.18 6.88
CA PHE A 250 17.15 1.15 5.52
C PHE A 250 17.29 -0.29 5.06
N ARG A 251 16.90 -0.57 3.83
CA ARG A 251 17.10 -1.90 3.21
C ARG A 251 17.50 -1.78 1.75
N GLU A 252 18.23 -2.78 1.30
CA GLU A 252 18.66 -2.96 -0.07
C GLU A 252 17.93 -4.20 -0.62
N ILE A 253 17.15 -4.05 -1.68
CA ILE A 253 16.26 -5.12 -2.15
C ILE A 253 16.29 -5.20 -3.68
N ALA A 254 16.51 -6.39 -4.21
CA ALA A 254 16.14 -6.74 -5.58
C ALA A 254 14.89 -7.63 -5.53
N ALA A 255 13.71 -7.05 -5.75
CA ALA A 255 12.45 -7.78 -5.65
C ALA A 255 12.31 -8.90 -6.71
N ARG A 256 12.96 -8.71 -7.86
CA ARG A 256 13.06 -9.69 -8.93
C ARG A 256 14.47 -9.60 -9.52
N PRO A 257 15.46 -10.25 -8.91
CA PRO A 257 16.83 -10.19 -9.41
C PRO A 257 16.89 -10.81 -10.82
N GLY A 258 17.74 -10.25 -11.68
CA GLY A 258 18.06 -10.87 -12.96
C GLY A 258 18.76 -12.24 -12.77
N PRO A 259 18.90 -13.04 -13.84
CA PRO A 259 19.64 -14.30 -13.77
C PRO A 259 21.10 -14.02 -13.39
N SER A 260 21.45 -14.33 -12.14
CA SER A 260 22.81 -14.21 -11.60
C SER A 260 23.07 -15.34 -10.61
N ASN A 261 24.33 -15.52 -10.21
CA ASN A 261 24.71 -16.53 -9.21
C ASN A 261 24.35 -16.10 -7.77
N GLU A 262 23.84 -14.88 -7.56
CA GLU A 262 23.56 -14.26 -6.25
C GLU A 262 22.06 -14.12 -5.96
N VAL A 263 21.20 -14.80 -6.71
CA VAL A 263 19.73 -14.66 -6.64
C VAL A 263 19.19 -14.86 -5.23
N GLU A 264 19.71 -15.82 -4.46
CA GLU A 264 19.25 -16.09 -3.09
C GLU A 264 19.60 -14.95 -2.12
N GLU A 265 20.82 -14.40 -2.21
CA GLU A 265 21.25 -13.29 -1.35
C GLU A 265 20.44 -12.02 -1.64
N LEU A 266 20.22 -11.73 -2.92
CA LEU A 266 19.44 -10.60 -3.40
C LEU A 266 17.94 -10.71 -3.05
N ALA A 267 17.40 -11.93 -3.00
CA ALA A 267 16.00 -12.20 -2.68
C ALA A 267 15.69 -12.16 -1.17
N ASN A 268 16.67 -12.47 -0.31
CA ASN A 268 16.48 -12.52 1.15
C ASN A 268 16.11 -11.17 1.78
N GLY A 269 16.54 -10.06 1.16
CA GLY A 269 16.19 -8.70 1.60
C GLY A 269 14.67 -8.49 1.70
N LEU A 270 13.91 -8.96 0.71
CA LEU A 270 12.45 -8.81 0.67
C LEU A 270 11.76 -9.60 1.78
N ALA A 271 12.21 -10.83 2.05
CA ALA A 271 11.65 -11.67 3.11
C ALA A 271 11.85 -11.03 4.49
N SER A 272 13.04 -10.50 4.76
CA SER A 272 13.34 -9.81 6.02
C SER A 272 12.50 -8.54 6.21
N ALA A 273 12.28 -7.79 5.13
CA ALA A 273 11.48 -6.57 5.13
C ALA A 273 10.02 -6.90 5.43
N PHE A 274 9.46 -7.84 4.68
CA PHE A 274 8.09 -8.29 4.85
C PHE A 274 7.82 -8.82 6.26
N ALA A 275 8.70 -9.66 6.81
CA ALA A 275 8.54 -10.17 8.17
C ALA A 275 8.41 -9.04 9.22
N THR A 276 9.16 -7.95 9.03
CA THR A 276 9.10 -6.79 9.91
C THR A 276 7.79 -6.02 9.75
N TRP A 277 7.33 -5.83 8.50
CA TRP A 277 6.11 -5.06 8.22
C TRP A 277 4.82 -5.75 8.68
N VAL A 278 4.80 -7.08 8.72
CA VAL A 278 3.63 -7.87 9.16
C VAL A 278 3.53 -7.98 10.69
N GLU A 279 4.62 -7.71 11.42
CA GLU A 279 4.61 -7.83 12.87
C GLU A 279 3.80 -6.68 13.51
N PRO A 280 2.92 -6.96 14.49
CA PRO A 280 2.11 -5.92 15.10
C PRO A 280 2.96 -4.89 15.84
N GLN A 281 3.02 -3.69 15.27
CA GLN A 281 3.59 -2.51 15.92
C GLN A 281 2.71 -2.10 17.12
N SER A 282 3.29 -2.07 18.32
CA SER A 282 2.62 -1.50 19.50
C SER A 282 2.51 0.02 19.31
N ARG A 283 1.33 0.51 18.99
CA ARG A 283 1.08 1.95 18.97
C ARG A 283 1.26 2.49 20.38
N ALA A 284 2.22 3.38 20.58
CA ALA A 284 2.25 4.19 21.79
C ALA A 284 0.93 4.96 21.85
N ASN A 285 0.18 4.80 22.94
CA ASN A 285 -0.97 5.66 23.24
C ASN A 285 -0.44 7.08 23.50
N VAL A 286 -0.19 7.82 22.43
CA VAL A 286 0.09 9.26 22.52
C VAL A 286 -1.25 9.96 22.56
N ASP A 287 -1.90 9.94 23.72
CA ASP A 287 -2.86 10.98 24.13
C ASP A 287 -3.26 10.77 25.60
N GLY A 288 -2.42 11.34 26.47
CA GLY A 288 -2.86 11.76 27.80
C GLY A 288 -3.77 12.98 27.66
N GLY A 289 -5.08 12.75 27.59
CA GLY A 289 -6.09 13.77 27.87
C GLY A 289 -6.36 14.79 26.75
N ARG A 290 -7.45 14.53 26.01
CA ARG A 290 -8.09 15.40 24.99
C ARG A 290 -7.47 15.25 23.60
N GLY A 291 -7.87 14.18 22.93
CA GLY A 291 -7.52 13.96 21.52
C GLY A 291 -8.08 15.07 20.63
N PRO A 292 -7.45 15.35 19.49
CA PRO A 292 -7.98 16.31 18.52
C PRO A 292 -9.37 15.87 18.00
N GLN A 293 -10.12 16.75 17.34
CA GLN A 293 -11.41 16.41 16.74
C GLN A 293 -11.22 16.05 15.26
N PRO A 294 -11.96 15.04 14.73
CA PRO A 294 -11.94 14.76 13.31
C PRO A 294 -12.54 15.94 12.52
N PRO A 295 -11.99 16.29 11.34
CA PRO A 295 -12.65 17.22 10.42
C PRO A 295 -14.05 16.69 10.07
N SER A 296 -15.05 17.56 10.05
CA SER A 296 -16.46 17.21 9.79
C SER A 296 -16.65 16.44 8.48
N ASP A 297 -15.79 16.72 7.50
CA ASP A 297 -15.94 16.28 6.11
C ASP A 297 -15.07 15.06 5.75
N ALA A 298 -14.40 14.44 6.74
CA ALA A 298 -13.58 13.26 6.51
C ALA A 298 -14.42 11.98 6.30
N ARG A 299 -14.00 11.10 5.37
CA ARG A 299 -14.59 9.75 5.17
C ARG A 299 -14.51 8.93 6.47
N GLU A 300 -15.48 8.04 6.72
CA GLU A 300 -15.61 7.30 8.00
C GLU A 300 -14.37 6.44 8.34
N PHE A 301 -13.68 5.91 7.34
CA PHE A 301 -12.37 5.26 7.51
C PHE A 301 -11.32 6.15 8.20
N SER A 302 -11.28 7.43 7.84
CA SER A 302 -10.39 8.44 8.44
C SER A 302 -10.85 8.86 9.84
N LYS A 303 -12.12 8.64 10.18
CA LYS A 303 -12.71 8.89 11.51
C LYS A 303 -12.51 7.74 12.50
N PHE A 304 -12.28 6.50 12.06
CA PHE A 304 -12.20 5.36 12.98
C PHE A 304 -10.90 5.29 13.80
N GLY A 305 -9.80 5.87 13.32
CA GLY A 305 -8.59 6.07 14.13
C GLY A 305 -8.84 6.94 15.37
N TRP A 306 -9.91 7.75 15.37
CA TRP A 306 -10.27 8.67 16.45
C TRP A 306 -11.12 8.02 17.55
N ARG A 307 -12.11 7.20 17.20
CA ARG A 307 -13.12 6.72 18.18
C ARG A 307 -12.58 5.70 19.20
N ARG A 308 -11.45 5.04 18.93
CA ARG A 308 -10.82 4.13 19.90
C ARG A 308 -10.01 4.83 21.01
N ALA A 309 -9.82 6.14 20.95
CA ALA A 309 -9.34 6.91 22.10
C ALA A 309 -10.42 7.08 23.18
N GLU A 310 -11.71 6.93 22.86
CA GLU A 310 -12.82 7.14 23.80
C GLU A 310 -13.35 5.84 24.43
N GLU A 311 -13.36 4.72 23.72
CA GLU A 311 -13.91 3.46 24.25
C GLU A 311 -13.04 2.83 25.37
N GLY A 312 -11.76 3.21 25.46
CA GLY A 312 -10.88 2.83 26.57
C GLY A 312 -11.21 3.49 27.92
N LYS A 313 -12.13 4.46 27.96
CA LYS A 313 -12.54 5.16 29.20
C LYS A 313 -13.85 4.67 29.81
N ARG A 314 -14.59 3.75 29.17
CA ARG A 314 -15.90 3.29 29.66
C ARG A 314 -15.96 1.86 30.19
N ALA A 315 -14.82 1.20 30.38
CA ALA A 315 -14.77 -0.11 31.01
C ALA A 315 -13.79 -0.13 32.18
N LYS A 316 -14.21 0.44 33.32
CA LYS A 316 -13.88 -0.09 34.65
C LYS A 316 -15.11 0.06 35.55
N PRO A 317 -15.60 -1.01 36.21
CA PRO A 317 -16.37 -0.85 37.43
C PRO A 317 -15.50 -0.22 38.54
#